data_AF-A0A961IC42-F1
#
_entry.id   AF-A0A961IC42-F1
#
_cell.length_a   1.000
_cell.length_b   1.000
_cell.length_c   1.000
_cell.angle_alpha   90.00
_cell.angle_beta   90.00
_cell.angle_gamma   90.00
#
_symmetry.space_group_name_H-M   'P 1'
#
loop_
_entity.id
_entity.type
_entity.pdbx_description
1 polymer ?
#
loop_
_entity_poly.entity_id
_entity_poly.type
_entity_poly.pdbx_seq_one_letter_code
_entity_poly.pdbx_strand_id
1 'polypeptide(L)'
;DDSAFQAAENEVTERTKKLLTINGNRTVDSFHRELGKLMWDNCGMARNSEGLKKNLSEIPALREQFWQNVRVTGKGEELNQSLEKAGRVADFLEFAELMCQDALHREESCGGHFREEHQTPEGEARRNDDKFTYVAAWEHTGVGSQPKLHKEELEFEYVKLTQRSYK
;
A
#
# COMPACT_ATOMS: atom_id res chain seq x y z
N ASP A 1 34.40 -3.51 -12.76
CA ASP A 1 32.96 -3.24 -12.63
C ASP A 1 32.27 -4.38 -11.94
N ASP A 2 31.45 -4.05 -10.95
CA ASP A 2 30.74 -5.00 -10.09
C ASP A 2 29.45 -5.46 -10.80
N SER A 3 29.21 -6.76 -10.88
CA SER A 3 28.01 -7.32 -11.52
C SER A 3 26.71 -6.83 -10.88
N ALA A 4 26.70 -6.56 -9.57
CA ALA A 4 25.54 -6.02 -8.88
C ALA A 4 25.23 -4.58 -9.31
N PHE A 5 26.27 -3.77 -9.57
CA PHE A 5 26.11 -2.41 -10.06
C PHE A 5 25.49 -2.40 -11.46
N GLN A 6 26.01 -3.22 -12.38
CA GLN A 6 25.49 -3.31 -13.74
C GLN A 6 24.02 -3.80 -13.76
N ALA A 7 23.66 -4.74 -12.89
CA ALA A 7 22.28 -5.21 -12.76
C ALA A 7 21.34 -4.08 -12.32
N ALA A 8 21.71 -3.32 -11.28
CA ALA A 8 20.90 -2.21 -10.79
C ALA A 8 20.75 -1.08 -11.81
N GLU A 9 21.84 -0.71 -12.51
CA GLU A 9 21.81 0.29 -13.58
C GLU A 9 20.87 -0.12 -14.72
N ASN A 10 20.96 -1.37 -15.17
CA ASN A 10 20.10 -1.90 -16.21
C ASN A 10 18.62 -1.92 -15.79
N GLU A 11 18.32 -2.32 -14.55
CA GLU A 11 16.95 -2.33 -14.03
C GLU A 11 16.32 -0.93 -14.04
N VAL A 12 17.05 0.08 -13.54
CA VAL A 12 16.58 1.47 -13.50
C VAL A 12 16.40 2.03 -14.90
N THR A 13 17.34 1.72 -15.81
CA THR A 13 17.30 2.17 -17.20
C THR A 13 16.09 1.59 -17.93
N GLU A 14 15.85 0.29 -17.80
CA GLU A 14 14.70 -0.36 -18.43
C GLU A 14 13.37 0.09 -17.82
N ARG A 15 13.29 0.29 -16.50
CA ARG A 15 12.08 0.85 -15.86
C ARG A 15 11.77 2.26 -16.36
N THR A 16 12.78 3.10 -16.46
CA THR A 16 12.66 4.48 -16.97
C THR A 16 12.19 4.49 -18.42
N LYS A 17 12.85 3.70 -19.27
CA LYS A 17 12.50 3.55 -20.67
C LYS A 17 11.08 3.03 -20.84
N LYS A 18 10.67 2.02 -20.07
CA LYS A 18 9.31 1.51 -20.08
C LYS A 18 8.30 2.63 -19.82
N LEU A 19 8.46 3.40 -18.75
CA LEU A 19 7.55 4.51 -18.42
C LEU A 19 7.45 5.56 -19.53
N LEU A 20 8.57 5.92 -20.17
CA LEU A 20 8.61 6.90 -21.25
C LEU A 20 8.04 6.39 -22.59
N THR A 21 8.08 5.07 -22.81
CA THR A 21 7.60 4.46 -24.06
C THR A 21 6.10 4.13 -24.04
N ILE A 22 5.46 4.08 -22.87
CA ILE A 22 4.01 3.91 -22.78
C ILE A 22 3.35 5.19 -23.31
N ASN A 23 2.81 5.10 -24.52
CA ASN A 23 2.13 6.20 -25.20
C ASN A 23 0.61 6.12 -24.97
N GLY A 24 0.22 6.07 -23.69
CA GLY A 24 -1.17 5.97 -23.31
C GLY A 24 -1.95 7.29 -23.40
N ASN A 25 -3.19 7.26 -22.92
CA ASN A 25 -4.11 8.39 -22.95
C ASN A 25 -4.41 8.98 -21.57
N ARG A 26 -3.99 8.33 -20.48
CA ARG A 26 -4.24 8.79 -19.11
C ARG A 26 -3.00 9.44 -18.52
N THR A 27 -3.16 10.60 -17.88
CA THR A 27 -2.05 11.25 -17.17
C THR A 27 -1.70 10.50 -15.89
N VAL A 28 -0.44 10.65 -15.44
CA VAL A 28 0.00 10.14 -14.13
C VAL A 28 -0.91 10.64 -12.99
N ASP A 29 -1.32 11.91 -13.06
CA ASP A 29 -2.23 12.53 -12.08
C ASP A 29 -3.61 11.88 -12.02
N SER A 30 -4.11 11.41 -13.16
CA SER A 30 -5.38 10.69 -13.23
C SER A 30 -5.31 9.40 -12.41
N PHE A 31 -4.25 8.62 -12.57
CA PHE A 31 -4.03 7.39 -11.78
C PHE A 31 -3.83 7.70 -10.29
N HIS A 32 -3.02 8.71 -9.97
CA HIS A 32 -2.75 9.07 -8.58
C HIS A 32 -4.03 9.50 -7.84
N ARG A 33 -4.89 10.30 -8.47
CA ARG A 33 -6.17 10.73 -7.88
C ARG A 33 -7.13 9.57 -7.70
N GLU A 34 -7.20 8.65 -8.67
CA GLU A 34 -8.06 7.47 -8.58
C GLU A 34 -7.61 6.55 -7.45
N LEU A 35 -6.32 6.22 -7.37
CA LEU A 35 -5.76 5.46 -6.25
C LEU A 35 -6.02 6.16 -4.91
N GLY A 36 -5.78 7.47 -4.85
CA GLY A 36 -6.03 8.26 -3.65
C GLY A 36 -7.50 8.21 -3.20
N LYS A 37 -8.44 8.22 -4.15
CA LYS A 37 -9.87 8.06 -3.86
C LYS A 37 -10.19 6.67 -3.30
N LEU A 38 -9.67 5.61 -3.91
CA LEU A 38 -9.84 4.23 -3.39
C LEU A 38 -9.32 4.12 -1.95
N MET A 39 -8.12 4.63 -1.69
CA MET A 39 -7.54 4.57 -0.35
C MET A 39 -8.30 5.44 0.64
N TRP A 40 -8.72 6.64 0.26
CA TRP A 40 -9.52 7.52 1.11
C TRP A 40 -10.86 6.89 1.49
N ASP A 41 -11.58 6.32 0.52
CA ASP A 41 -12.93 5.81 0.71
C ASP A 41 -12.94 4.49 1.53
N ASN A 42 -11.93 3.62 1.35
CA ASN A 42 -12.00 2.23 1.84
C ASN A 42 -10.83 1.79 2.74
N CYS A 43 -9.73 2.54 2.79
CA CYS A 43 -8.55 2.22 3.62
C CYS A 43 -7.99 3.47 4.34
N GLY A 44 -8.88 4.42 4.65
CA GLY A 44 -8.55 5.70 5.29
C GLY A 44 -8.47 5.59 6.81
N MET A 45 -9.11 6.55 7.51
CA MET A 45 -9.19 6.55 8.97
C MET A 45 -10.04 5.40 9.49
N ALA A 46 -11.26 5.27 8.99
CA ALA A 46 -12.16 4.15 9.26
C ALA A 46 -12.08 3.14 8.12
N ARG A 47 -12.21 1.86 8.47
CA ARG A 47 -12.02 0.73 7.56
C ARG A 47 -13.07 -0.33 7.86
N ASN A 48 -13.51 -1.05 6.84
CA ASN A 48 -14.33 -2.25 7.00
C ASN A 48 -13.93 -3.30 5.95
N SER A 49 -14.29 -4.56 6.22
CA SER A 49 -13.94 -5.73 5.43
C SER A 49 -14.42 -5.60 3.98
N GLU A 50 -15.62 -5.06 3.76
CA GLU A 50 -16.20 -4.89 2.44
C GLU A 50 -15.38 -3.91 1.59
N GLY A 51 -15.12 -2.71 2.11
CA GLY A 51 -14.32 -1.70 1.43
C GLY A 51 -12.89 -2.17 1.17
N LEU A 52 -12.25 -2.82 2.14
CA LEU A 52 -10.90 -3.35 1.98
C LEU A 52 -10.83 -4.43 0.89
N LYS A 53 -11.79 -5.36 0.86
CA LYS A 53 -11.90 -6.38 -0.20
C LYS A 53 -12.18 -5.76 -1.57
N LYS A 54 -12.99 -4.71 -1.62
CA LYS A 54 -13.23 -3.96 -2.86
C LYS A 54 -11.92 -3.35 -3.39
N ASN A 55 -11.16 -2.66 -2.55
CA ASN A 55 -9.86 -2.12 -2.94
C ASN A 55 -8.88 -3.20 -3.40
N LEU A 56 -8.83 -4.36 -2.72
CA LEU A 56 -8.00 -5.49 -3.12
C LEU A 56 -8.37 -6.08 -4.49
N SER A 57 -9.58 -5.82 -4.99
CA SER A 57 -9.98 -6.15 -6.36
C SER A 57 -9.68 -5.02 -7.35
N GLU A 58 -9.83 -3.76 -6.95
CA GLU A 58 -9.76 -2.60 -7.86
C GLU A 58 -8.32 -2.10 -8.07
N ILE A 59 -7.47 -2.13 -7.04
CA ILE A 59 -6.09 -1.64 -7.11
C ILE A 59 -5.23 -2.46 -8.08
N PRO A 60 -5.29 -3.81 -8.12
CA PRO A 60 -4.55 -4.58 -9.12
C PRO A 60 -4.93 -4.22 -10.55
N ALA A 61 -6.23 -4.04 -10.82
CA ALA A 61 -6.72 -3.62 -12.13
C ALA A 61 -6.24 -2.20 -12.50
N LEU A 62 -6.23 -1.27 -11.54
CA LEU A 62 -5.70 0.08 -11.73
C LEU A 62 -4.19 0.05 -12.01
N ARG A 63 -3.44 -0.82 -11.34
CA ARG A 63 -2.00 -1.03 -11.54
C ARG A 63 -1.69 -1.57 -12.93
N GLU A 64 -2.46 -2.56 -13.40
CA GLU A 64 -2.33 -3.07 -14.77
C GLU A 64 -2.62 -1.98 -15.80
N GLN A 65 -3.71 -1.23 -15.60
CA GLN A 65 -4.08 -0.13 -16.50
C GLN A 65 -3.01 0.98 -16.53
N PHE A 66 -2.36 1.27 -15.40
CA PHE A 66 -1.24 2.21 -15.35
C PHE A 66 -0.12 1.78 -16.32
N TRP A 67 0.32 0.53 -16.25
CA TRP A 67 1.39 0.02 -17.10
C TRP A 67 1.02 -0.12 -18.58
N GLN A 68 -0.27 -0.10 -18.91
CA GLN A 68 -0.74 -0.15 -20.29
C GLN A 68 -1.06 1.23 -20.89
N ASN A 69 -1.43 2.22 -20.06
CA ASN A 69 -2.13 3.41 -20.53
C ASN A 69 -1.67 4.73 -19.89
N VAL A 70 -0.62 4.72 -19.05
CA VAL A 70 -0.03 5.96 -18.55
C VAL A 70 0.65 6.73 -19.68
N ARG A 71 0.48 8.04 -19.69
CA ARG A 71 1.23 8.96 -20.55
C ARG A 71 2.19 9.76 -19.71
N VAL A 72 3.49 9.56 -19.95
CA VAL A 72 4.57 10.35 -19.35
C VAL A 72 5.13 11.28 -20.43
N THR A 73 5.09 12.59 -20.18
CA THR A 73 5.60 13.60 -21.12
C THR A 73 7.07 13.92 -20.84
N GLY A 74 7.75 14.47 -21.84
CA GLY A 74 9.18 14.84 -21.74
C GLY A 74 10.10 13.68 -22.12
N LYS A 75 11.37 13.79 -21.72
CA LYS A 75 12.41 12.78 -21.98
C LYS A 75 13.10 12.37 -20.67
N GLY A 76 14.01 11.40 -20.74
CA GLY A 76 14.70 10.83 -19.57
C GLY A 76 16.11 11.38 -19.32
N GLU A 77 16.68 12.10 -20.28
CA GLU A 77 18.06 12.61 -20.23
C GLU A 77 18.20 13.91 -19.42
N GLU A 78 17.08 14.49 -18.98
CA GLU A 78 16.98 15.72 -18.20
C GLU A 78 16.00 15.54 -17.04
N LEU A 79 16.00 16.48 -16.09
CA LEU A 79 15.04 16.48 -14.98
C LEU A 79 13.60 16.45 -15.52
N ASN A 80 12.88 15.38 -15.19
CA ASN A 80 11.51 15.17 -15.64
C ASN A 80 10.60 14.83 -14.45
N GLN A 81 9.90 15.84 -13.95
CA GLN A 81 8.98 15.68 -12.81
C GLN A 81 7.80 14.74 -13.13
N SER A 82 7.37 14.67 -14.39
CA SER A 82 6.32 13.72 -14.79
C SER A 82 6.81 12.28 -14.67
N LEU A 83 8.06 12.01 -15.05
CA LEU A 83 8.69 10.70 -14.92
C LEU A 83 8.91 10.32 -13.44
N GLU A 84 9.44 11.24 -12.63
CA GLU A 84 9.58 11.01 -11.19
C GLU A 84 8.25 10.66 -10.52
N LYS A 85 7.20 11.42 -10.86
CA LYS A 85 5.84 11.17 -10.35
C LYS A 85 5.31 9.83 -10.83
N ALA A 86 5.56 9.46 -12.09
CA ALA A 86 5.14 8.16 -12.63
C ALA A 86 5.79 7.01 -11.86
N GLY A 87 7.10 7.12 -11.55
CA GLY A 87 7.81 6.17 -10.72
C GLY A 87 7.16 5.99 -9.34
N ARG A 88 6.91 7.11 -8.64
CA ARG A 88 6.25 7.09 -7.31
C ARG A 88 4.85 6.51 -7.34
N VAL A 89 4.05 6.88 -8.35
CA VAL A 89 2.68 6.36 -8.49
C VAL A 89 2.69 4.86 -8.77
N ALA A 90 3.66 4.36 -9.54
CA ALA A 90 3.83 2.93 -9.73
C ALA A 90 4.11 2.21 -8.39
N ASP A 91 4.97 2.77 -7.54
CA ASP A 91 5.25 2.21 -6.21
C ASP A 91 4.02 2.30 -5.29
N PHE A 92 3.27 3.41 -5.35
CA PHE A 92 2.06 3.58 -4.56
C PHE A 92 0.97 2.57 -4.93
N LEU A 93 0.83 2.22 -6.20
CA LEU A 93 -0.14 1.22 -6.66
C LEU A 93 0.14 -0.16 -6.07
N GLU A 94 1.42 -0.53 -5.94
CA GLU A 94 1.84 -1.75 -5.26
C GLU A 94 1.63 -1.65 -3.74
N PHE A 95 2.12 -0.57 -3.13
CA PHE A 95 2.07 -0.40 -1.69
C PHE A 95 0.63 -0.29 -1.15
N ALA A 96 -0.28 0.33 -1.91
CA ALA A 96 -1.69 0.45 -1.55
C ALA A 96 -2.39 -0.91 -1.43
N GLU A 97 -2.04 -1.87 -2.29
CA GLU A 97 -2.53 -3.25 -2.22
C GLU A 97 -2.09 -3.91 -0.91
N LEU A 98 -0.81 -3.78 -0.56
CA LEU A 98 -0.26 -4.29 0.69
C LEU A 98 -0.92 -3.65 1.93
N MET A 99 -1.15 -2.33 1.91
CA MET A 99 -1.83 -1.63 3.00
C MET A 99 -3.26 -2.16 3.21
N CYS A 100 -4.00 -2.42 2.14
CA CYS A 100 -5.34 -2.99 2.23
C CYS A 100 -5.29 -4.43 2.76
N GLN A 101 -4.29 -5.22 2.36
CA GLN A 101 -4.10 -6.59 2.84
C GLN A 101 -3.78 -6.64 4.34
N ASP A 102 -2.85 -5.80 4.81
CA ASP A 102 -2.52 -5.68 6.23
C ASP A 102 -3.74 -5.24 7.04
N ALA A 103 -4.45 -4.21 6.57
CA ALA A 103 -5.65 -3.72 7.23
C ALA A 103 -6.78 -4.75 7.27
N LEU A 104 -6.92 -5.59 6.25
CA LEU A 104 -7.91 -6.65 6.20
C LEU A 104 -7.54 -7.78 7.18
N HIS A 105 -6.26 -8.17 7.18
CA HIS A 105 -5.70 -9.19 8.07
C HIS A 105 -5.83 -8.82 9.56
N ARG A 106 -5.64 -7.54 9.91
CA ARG A 106 -5.76 -7.04 11.28
C ARG A 106 -7.23 -6.79 11.65
N GLU A 107 -7.93 -7.84 12.06
CA GLU A 107 -9.32 -7.84 12.53
C GLU A 107 -9.48 -7.35 13.98
N GLU A 108 -9.05 -6.11 14.24
CA GLU A 108 -9.23 -5.37 15.48
C GLU A 108 -9.25 -3.86 15.22
N SER A 109 -9.54 -3.05 16.25
CA SER A 109 -9.19 -1.63 16.24
C SER A 109 -8.13 -1.33 17.30
N CYS A 110 -7.00 -0.79 16.88
CA CYS A 110 -5.87 -0.45 17.74
C CYS A 110 -5.12 0.79 17.21
N GLY A 111 -5.08 1.86 18.00
CA GLY A 111 -4.41 3.11 17.61
C GLY A 111 -5.04 3.74 16.37
N GLY A 112 -4.22 4.04 15.35
CA GLY A 112 -4.67 4.60 14.06
C GLY A 112 -5.25 3.56 13.08
N HIS A 113 -5.31 2.29 13.47
CA HIS A 113 -6.02 1.25 12.73
C HIS A 113 -7.40 1.07 13.34
N PHE A 114 -8.42 1.62 12.67
CA PHE A 114 -9.81 1.57 13.14
C PHE A 114 -10.68 0.78 12.17
N ARG A 115 -11.14 -0.39 12.62
CA ARG A 115 -12.10 -1.24 11.93
C ARG A 115 -13.48 -1.02 12.52
N GLU A 116 -14.43 -0.59 11.70
CA GLU A 116 -15.79 -0.25 12.15
C GLU A 116 -16.52 -1.45 12.78
N GLU A 117 -16.16 -2.68 12.38
CA GLU A 117 -16.70 -3.91 12.95
C GLU A 117 -16.09 -4.27 14.32
N HIS A 118 -15.00 -3.59 14.68
CA HIS A 118 -14.20 -3.83 15.88
C HIS A 118 -14.13 -2.56 16.74
N GLN A 119 -15.28 -2.02 17.09
CA GLN A 119 -15.42 -0.94 18.07
C GLN A 119 -16.27 -1.37 19.26
N THR A 120 -16.17 -0.67 20.38
CA THR A 120 -17.06 -0.85 21.53
C THR A 120 -18.45 -0.27 21.22
N PRO A 121 -19.49 -0.56 22.02
CA PRO A 121 -20.80 0.09 21.88
C PRO A 121 -20.75 1.63 21.93
N GLU A 122 -19.72 2.19 22.57
CA GLU A 122 -19.48 3.63 22.69
C GLU A 122 -18.70 4.22 21.50
N GLY A 123 -18.32 3.42 20.51
CA GLY A 123 -17.57 3.85 19.33
C GLY A 123 -16.05 3.91 19.52
N GLU A 124 -15.52 3.38 20.62
CA GLU A 124 -14.08 3.38 20.90
C GLU A 124 -13.39 2.18 20.24
N ALA A 125 -12.08 2.30 19.97
CA ALA A 125 -11.29 1.22 19.41
C ALA A 125 -11.32 -0.02 20.32
N ARG A 126 -11.80 -1.16 19.79
CA ARG A 126 -11.80 -2.46 20.48
C ARG A 126 -10.64 -3.31 19.99
N ARG A 127 -9.59 -3.36 20.80
CA ARG A 127 -8.41 -4.21 20.61
C ARG A 127 -8.76 -5.68 20.76
N ASN A 128 -7.97 -6.54 20.14
CA ASN A 128 -8.05 -7.99 20.31
C ASN A 128 -6.65 -8.55 20.63
N ASP A 129 -6.27 -8.34 21.88
CA ASP A 129 -4.93 -8.66 22.39
C ASP A 129 -4.63 -10.18 22.33
N ASP A 130 -5.63 -11.05 22.35
CA ASP A 130 -5.42 -12.51 22.23
C ASP A 130 -4.88 -12.92 20.85
N LYS A 131 -5.18 -12.14 19.81
CA LYS A 131 -4.82 -12.48 18.42
C LYS A 131 -3.78 -11.56 17.79
N PHE A 132 -3.70 -10.31 18.24
CA PHE A 132 -2.96 -9.26 17.53
C PHE A 132 -1.89 -8.56 18.37
N THR A 133 -1.47 -9.17 19.48
CA THR A 133 -0.33 -8.72 20.30
C THR A 133 1.01 -9.09 19.64
N TYR A 134 1.23 -8.55 18.44
CA TYR A 134 2.46 -8.74 17.68
C TYR A 134 2.70 -7.55 16.74
N VAL A 135 3.96 -7.36 16.33
CA VAL A 135 4.31 -6.49 15.21
C VAL A 135 4.41 -7.31 13.92
N ALA A 136 3.89 -6.75 12.82
CA ALA A 136 3.90 -7.36 11.50
C ALA A 136 4.99 -6.76 10.63
N ALA A 137 5.67 -7.61 9.86
CA ALA A 137 6.44 -7.21 8.71
C ALA A 137 6.01 -8.05 7.50
N TRP A 138 5.69 -7.39 6.39
CA TRP A 138 5.32 -8.07 5.15
C TRP A 138 6.53 -8.09 4.21
N GLU A 139 7.04 -9.29 3.93
CA GLU A 139 8.12 -9.52 2.97
C GLU A 139 7.57 -9.40 1.54
N HIS A 140 8.24 -8.56 0.74
CA HIS A 140 7.97 -8.43 -0.68
C HIS A 140 8.51 -9.65 -1.45
N THR A 141 7.61 -10.42 -2.05
CA THR A 141 7.90 -11.64 -2.81
C THR A 141 7.81 -11.43 -4.33
N GLY A 142 7.62 -10.19 -4.78
CA GLY A 142 7.42 -9.81 -6.17
C GLY A 142 6.08 -9.13 -6.42
N VAL A 143 6.03 -8.22 -7.39
CA VAL A 143 4.83 -7.48 -7.76
C VAL A 143 3.70 -8.43 -8.18
N GLY A 144 2.53 -8.30 -7.55
CA GLY A 144 1.36 -9.15 -7.79
C GLY A 144 1.46 -10.56 -7.19
N SER A 145 2.56 -10.86 -6.48
CA SER A 145 2.66 -12.08 -5.66
C SER A 145 2.16 -11.81 -4.24
N GLN A 146 1.69 -12.86 -3.58
CA GLN A 146 1.24 -12.75 -2.19
C GLN A 146 2.45 -12.44 -1.28
N PRO A 147 2.43 -11.31 -0.54
CA PRO A 147 3.49 -10.99 0.40
C PRO A 147 3.46 -11.97 1.57
N LYS A 148 4.63 -12.19 2.18
CA LYS A 148 4.75 -13.13 3.31
C LYS A 148 4.73 -12.36 4.63
N LEU A 149 3.77 -12.67 5.49
CA LEU A 149 3.68 -12.10 6.82
C LEU A 149 4.71 -12.74 7.77
N HIS A 150 5.55 -11.91 8.35
CA HIS A 150 6.38 -12.22 9.51
C HIS A 150 5.78 -11.54 10.74
N LYS A 151 5.78 -12.27 11.86
CA LYS A 151 5.26 -11.78 13.14
C LYS A 151 6.34 -11.86 14.19
N GLU A 152 6.43 -10.83 15.00
CA GLU A 152 7.20 -10.82 16.25
C GLU A 152 6.21 -10.55 17.39
N GLU A 153 6.02 -11.55 18.24
CA GLU A 153 5.10 -11.50 19.37
C GLU A 153 5.60 -10.52 20.43
N LEU A 154 4.67 -9.77 21.03
CA LEU A 154 4.99 -8.78 22.05
C LEU A 154 4.70 -9.34 23.45
N GLU A 155 5.73 -9.44 24.28
CA GLU A 155 5.61 -9.85 25.68
C GLU A 155 5.70 -8.63 26.61
N PHE A 156 4.74 -8.52 27.53
CA PHE A 156 4.63 -7.40 28.46
C PHE A 156 4.83 -7.86 29.90
N GLU A 157 6.06 -7.77 30.40
CA GLU A 157 6.41 -8.21 31.77
C GLU A 157 5.96 -7.22 32.86
N TYR A 158 6.16 -5.92 32.61
CA TYR A 158 6.04 -4.88 33.65
C TYR A 158 4.72 -4.09 33.60
N VAL A 159 4.05 -4.06 32.45
CA VAL A 159 2.83 -3.27 32.24
C VAL A 159 1.78 -4.14 31.58
N LYS A 160 0.71 -4.45 32.30
CA LYS A 160 -0.40 -5.23 31.75
C LYS A 160 -1.10 -4.42 30.66
N LEU A 161 -1.50 -5.11 29.59
CA LEU A 161 -2.31 -4.53 28.54
C LEU A 161 -3.68 -4.11 29.10
N THR A 162 -4.09 -2.90 28.75
CA THR A 162 -5.40 -2.34 29.08
C THR A 162 -5.96 -1.63 27.86
N GLN A 163 -7.27 -1.71 27.67
CA GLN A 163 -7.93 -0.94 26.62
C GLN A 163 -7.92 0.55 26.99
N ARG A 164 -7.45 1.39 26.07
CA ARG A 164 -7.40 2.84 26.26
C ARG A 164 -8.80 3.44 26.07
N SER A 165 -9.24 4.24 27.04
CA SER A 165 -10.43 5.11 26.95
C SER A 165 -9.99 6.56 26.98
N TYR A 166 -10.64 7.41 26.16
CA TYR A 166 -10.45 8.87 26.17
C TYR A 166 -11.55 9.62 26.91
N LYS A 167 -12.55 8.90 27.42
CA LYS A 167 -13.53 9.43 28.38
C LYS A 167 -12.93 9.50 29.78
#